data_AF-G2E9C8-F1
#
_entry.id   AF-G2E9C8-F1
#
_cell.length_a   1.000
_cell.length_b   1.000
_cell.length_c   1.000
_cell.angle_alpha   90.00
_cell.angle_beta   90.00
_cell.angle_gamma   90.00
#
_symmetry.space_group_name_H-M   'P 1'
#
loop_
_entity.id
_entity.type
_entity.pdbx_description
1 polymer ?
#
loop_
_entity_poly.entity_id
_entity_poly.type
_entity_poly.pdbx_seq_one_letter_code
_entity_poly.pdbx_strand_id
1 'polypeptide(L)'
;MGIINTDIKQKTIGSEVSLKGVGLHTGNDVTLTFKPGPENSGFAFRRIDLEGSPIIEADAAYVSNTQRGTRLEKNGVIIQTCEHVLAALVGMDIDNAILELDASEPPIMDGSSKFFVEAIEKAGIVEQDAFRQVYEVTNVISYTDEETGSEILIMPAKEYQVTTMVDFGTKVLGTQNASIKNMSEFKDEISDSRTFSFLHEIETLLEHDLIKGGDLNNAIVYVDKELSPETMAKLKIAFKKDSISVKPNGILDNLTLHHPNEAARHKLLDVIGDLALIRTRIKGKVIANKPGHFVNTQFAKKMCKLIKNERRNNVPNIDLNQEPLMDVNQIMNMLPHRQPFLLIDKIFELTDSGVIGMKNVTMNEPFFAGHFPGAPVMPGVLIVEAMAQTGGILVLSTVPDPENYLTFFMKIDNVKFKQKVVPGDTLIFKCDLITPIRRGICHMQGYAYANGKLCAEAELMAQISKVK
;
A
#
# COMPACT_ATOMS: atom_id res chain seq x y z
N MET A 1 -5.65 11.53 2.67
CA MET A 1 -5.17 10.21 2.20
C MET A 1 -6.23 9.73 1.25
N GLY A 2 -5.81 9.28 0.09
CA GLY A 2 -6.76 8.87 -0.92
C GLY A 2 -6.10 7.92 -1.88
N ILE A 3 -6.88 6.93 -2.30
CA ILE A 3 -6.56 6.16 -3.49
C ILE A 3 -6.98 7.04 -4.66
N ILE A 4 -5.99 7.47 -5.42
CA ILE A 4 -6.20 8.29 -6.61
C ILE A 4 -6.08 7.41 -7.84
N ASN A 5 -6.97 7.61 -8.80
CA ASN A 5 -6.76 7.15 -10.16
C ASN A 5 -5.76 8.10 -10.81
N THR A 6 -4.75 7.55 -11.47
CA THR A 6 -3.75 8.34 -12.19
C THR A 6 -3.99 8.25 -13.70
N ASP A 7 -3.41 9.16 -14.48
CA ASP A 7 -3.42 9.06 -15.95
C ASP A 7 -2.37 8.05 -16.48
N ILE A 8 -1.68 7.34 -15.59
CA ILE A 8 -0.67 6.33 -15.95
C ILE A 8 -1.40 5.00 -16.19
N LYS A 9 -1.19 4.39 -17.35
CA LYS A 9 -1.69 3.05 -17.65
C LYS A 9 -0.95 1.98 -16.84
N GLN A 10 -1.66 0.92 -16.46
CA GLN A 10 -1.04 -0.24 -15.82
C GLN A 10 -0.08 -0.91 -16.80
N LYS A 11 1.00 -1.51 -16.28
CA LYS A 11 2.00 -2.21 -17.09
C LYS A 11 2.08 -3.69 -16.74
N THR A 12 2.34 -4.51 -17.73
CA THR A 12 2.63 -5.94 -17.58
C THR A 12 3.83 -6.36 -18.43
N ILE A 13 4.27 -7.61 -18.25
CA ILE A 13 5.33 -8.23 -19.03
C ILE A 13 4.83 -8.44 -20.47
N GLY A 14 5.65 -8.13 -21.48
CA GLY A 14 5.26 -8.22 -22.89
C GLY A 14 5.27 -9.64 -23.46
N SER A 15 6.23 -10.46 -23.05
CA SER A 15 6.37 -11.86 -23.49
C SER A 15 6.89 -12.74 -22.37
N GLU A 16 6.63 -14.04 -22.44
CA GLU A 16 7.11 -14.98 -21.43
C GLU A 16 8.65 -15.06 -21.41
N VAL A 17 9.24 -15.01 -20.21
CA VAL A 17 10.69 -15.19 -20.02
C VAL A 17 10.95 -16.06 -18.79
N SER A 18 11.91 -16.97 -18.91
CA SER A 18 12.26 -17.90 -17.83
C SER A 18 13.71 -17.74 -17.40
N LEU A 19 13.95 -17.94 -16.10
CA LEU A 19 15.26 -18.06 -15.48
C LEU A 19 15.33 -19.40 -14.76
N LYS A 20 16.50 -20.04 -14.84
CA LYS A 20 16.78 -21.29 -14.11
C LYS A 20 17.90 -21.04 -13.11
N GLY A 21 17.76 -21.59 -11.92
CA GLY A 21 18.77 -21.51 -10.87
C GLY A 21 18.38 -22.39 -9.70
N VAL A 22 18.89 -22.04 -8.53
CA VAL A 22 18.71 -22.80 -7.29
C VAL A 22 18.11 -21.88 -6.23
N GLY A 23 17.16 -22.37 -5.43
CA GLY A 23 16.66 -21.64 -4.27
C GLY A 23 17.72 -21.50 -3.18
N LEU A 24 17.86 -20.31 -2.57
CA LEU A 24 18.91 -20.03 -1.58
C LEU A 24 18.84 -20.99 -0.40
N HIS A 25 17.68 -21.11 0.23
CA HIS A 25 17.52 -21.87 1.47
C HIS A 25 17.21 -23.34 1.20
N THR A 26 16.34 -23.60 0.23
CA THR A 26 15.90 -24.95 -0.13
C THR A 26 17.00 -25.75 -0.82
N GLY A 27 17.85 -25.10 -1.64
CA GLY A 27 18.84 -25.77 -2.47
C GLY A 27 18.24 -26.54 -3.65
N ASN A 28 16.94 -26.39 -3.92
CA ASN A 28 16.26 -27.05 -5.03
C ASN A 28 16.48 -26.30 -6.33
N ASP A 29 16.68 -27.03 -7.43
CA ASP A 29 16.60 -26.47 -8.77
C ASP A 29 15.20 -25.92 -9.01
N VAL A 30 15.14 -24.74 -9.64
CA VAL A 30 13.88 -24.05 -9.92
C VAL A 30 13.97 -23.28 -11.24
N THR A 31 12.88 -23.36 -12.00
CA THR A 31 12.58 -22.50 -13.14
C THR A 31 11.54 -21.47 -12.72
N LEU A 32 11.93 -20.19 -12.68
CA LEU A 32 11.01 -19.07 -12.53
C LEU A 32 10.65 -18.54 -13.92
N THR A 33 9.35 -18.41 -14.20
CA THR A 33 8.83 -17.88 -15.46
C THR A 33 7.94 -16.68 -15.21
N PHE A 34 8.28 -15.54 -15.82
CA PHE A 34 7.48 -14.32 -15.80
C PHE A 34 6.48 -14.35 -16.95
N LYS A 35 5.19 -14.18 -16.63
CA LYS A 35 4.09 -14.11 -17.60
C LYS A 35 3.31 -12.82 -17.48
N PRO A 36 2.69 -12.34 -18.59
CA PRO A 36 1.74 -11.25 -18.53
C PRO A 36 0.62 -11.53 -17.51
N GLY A 37 0.27 -10.51 -16.73
CA GLY A 37 -0.80 -10.55 -15.73
C GLY A 37 -2.04 -9.78 -16.23
N PRO A 38 -3.27 -10.22 -15.90
CA PRO A 38 -4.47 -9.45 -16.18
C PRO A 38 -4.46 -8.08 -15.49
N GLU A 39 -5.24 -7.13 -16.01
CA GLU A 39 -5.44 -5.84 -15.36
C GLU A 39 -5.94 -6.00 -13.94
N ASN A 40 -5.45 -5.15 -13.03
CA ASN A 40 -5.81 -5.13 -11.61
C ASN A 40 -5.50 -6.44 -10.85
N SER A 41 -4.73 -7.37 -11.41
CA SER A 41 -4.38 -8.61 -10.70
C SER A 41 -3.33 -8.38 -9.62
N GLY A 42 -2.44 -7.41 -9.81
CA GLY A 42 -1.18 -7.30 -9.09
C GLY A 42 -0.24 -8.45 -9.46
N PHE A 43 0.71 -8.75 -8.58
CA PHE A 43 1.60 -9.91 -8.72
C PHE A 43 1.01 -11.14 -8.07
N ALA A 44 1.16 -12.29 -8.71
CA ALA A 44 0.81 -13.58 -8.12
C ALA A 44 1.79 -14.67 -8.53
N PHE A 45 2.05 -15.59 -7.62
CA PHE A 45 2.86 -16.78 -7.86
C PHE A 45 1.95 -17.96 -8.19
N ARG A 46 2.36 -18.79 -9.16
CA ARG A 46 1.70 -20.03 -9.53
C ARG A 46 2.67 -21.19 -9.39
N ARG A 47 2.35 -22.17 -8.55
CA ARG A 47 3.16 -23.38 -8.34
C ARG A 47 2.76 -24.46 -9.34
N ILE A 48 3.48 -24.56 -10.45
CA ILE A 48 3.13 -25.45 -11.57
C ILE A 48 3.48 -26.92 -11.30
N ASP A 49 4.34 -27.17 -10.32
CA ASP A 49 4.72 -28.50 -9.84
C ASP A 49 3.64 -29.17 -8.96
N LEU A 50 2.67 -28.39 -8.46
CA LEU A 50 1.58 -28.89 -7.63
C LEU A 50 0.30 -29.15 -8.47
N GLU A 51 -0.50 -30.12 -8.04
CA GLU A 51 -1.76 -30.46 -8.69
C GLU A 51 -2.70 -29.25 -8.74
N GLY A 52 -3.28 -28.98 -9.92
CA GLY A 52 -4.15 -27.84 -10.15
C GLY A 52 -3.44 -26.49 -10.29
N SER A 53 -2.11 -26.47 -10.24
CA SER A 53 -1.26 -25.28 -10.39
C SER A 53 -1.75 -24.07 -9.57
N PRO A 54 -1.84 -24.20 -8.24
CA PRO A 54 -2.48 -23.21 -7.40
C PRO A 54 -1.77 -21.85 -7.44
N ILE A 55 -2.56 -20.79 -7.24
CA ILE A 55 -2.10 -19.41 -7.29
C ILE A 55 -2.17 -18.77 -5.89
N ILE A 56 -1.10 -18.07 -5.53
CA ILE A 56 -1.00 -17.24 -4.33
C ILE A 56 -0.62 -15.81 -4.73
N GLU A 57 -1.48 -14.87 -4.39
CA GLU A 57 -1.23 -13.44 -4.63
C GLU A 57 -0.09 -12.95 -3.74
N ALA A 58 0.73 -12.03 -4.25
CA ALA A 58 1.74 -11.33 -3.46
C ALA A 58 1.05 -10.34 -2.51
N ASP A 59 0.47 -10.86 -1.43
CA ASP A 59 -0.33 -10.12 -0.46
C ASP A 59 0.25 -10.26 0.94
N ALA A 60 0.37 -9.14 1.66
CA ALA A 60 0.84 -9.12 3.03
C ALA A 60 -0.02 -9.99 3.97
N ALA A 61 -1.29 -10.24 3.62
CA ALA A 61 -2.18 -11.14 4.34
C ALA A 61 -1.70 -12.60 4.35
N TYR A 62 -0.90 -13.02 3.37
CA TYR A 62 -0.37 -14.38 3.27
C TYR A 62 1.04 -14.52 3.85
N VAL A 63 1.64 -13.47 4.40
CA VAL A 63 2.95 -13.55 5.06
C VAL A 63 2.82 -14.39 6.34
N SER A 64 3.50 -15.53 6.32
CA SER A 64 3.46 -16.59 7.33
C SER A 64 4.74 -16.67 8.17
N ASN A 65 5.90 -16.33 7.59
CA ASN A 65 7.19 -16.26 8.27
C ASN A 65 8.07 -15.19 7.61
N THR A 66 8.96 -14.59 8.39
CA THR A 66 9.91 -13.54 7.97
C THR A 66 11.34 -13.84 8.43
N GLN A 67 11.60 -15.02 8.99
CA GLN A 67 12.95 -15.47 9.34
C GLN A 67 13.72 -15.76 8.06
N ARG A 68 14.81 -15.00 7.84
CA ARG A 68 15.78 -15.19 6.74
C ARG A 68 15.24 -14.97 5.31
N GLY A 69 14.03 -14.45 5.18
CA GLY A 69 13.38 -14.04 3.93
C GLY A 69 11.87 -13.90 4.13
N THR A 70 11.14 -13.44 3.12
CA THR A 70 9.68 -13.31 3.21
C THR A 70 8.98 -14.56 2.65
N ARG A 71 8.21 -15.24 3.52
CA ARG A 71 7.47 -16.47 3.18
C ARG A 71 5.97 -16.23 3.11
N LEU A 72 5.38 -16.49 1.95
CA LEU A 72 3.94 -16.48 1.73
C LEU A 72 3.36 -17.89 1.86
N GLU A 73 2.19 -18.02 2.50
CA GLU A 73 1.44 -19.28 2.58
C GLU A 73 -0.06 -19.05 2.40
N LYS A 74 -0.67 -19.83 1.50
CA LYS A 74 -2.12 -19.83 1.25
C LYS A 74 -2.58 -21.25 0.95
N ASN A 75 -3.50 -21.78 1.75
CA ASN A 75 -4.07 -23.13 1.59
C ASN A 75 -2.99 -24.23 1.45
N GLY A 76 -1.90 -24.15 2.24
CA GLY A 76 -0.78 -25.10 2.21
C GLY A 76 0.23 -24.90 1.08
N VAL A 77 -0.01 -23.96 0.16
CA VAL A 77 0.94 -23.58 -0.90
C VAL A 77 1.90 -22.54 -0.35
N ILE A 78 3.20 -22.78 -0.54
CA ILE A 78 4.29 -21.98 0.04
C ILE A 78 5.13 -21.35 -1.06
N ILE A 79 5.45 -20.06 -0.89
CA ILE A 79 6.49 -19.33 -1.61
C ILE A 79 7.45 -18.75 -0.59
N GLN A 80 8.74 -19.01 -0.74
CA GLN A 80 9.82 -18.47 0.11
C GLN A 80 10.62 -17.42 -0.67
N THR A 81 11.32 -16.53 0.05
CA THR A 81 12.35 -15.64 -0.51
C THR A 81 11.86 -14.85 -1.74
N CYS A 82 10.64 -14.30 -1.67
CA CYS A 82 10.01 -13.63 -2.81
C CYS A 82 10.47 -12.18 -3.02
N GLU A 83 11.10 -11.58 -2.02
CA GLU A 83 11.46 -10.16 -1.93
C GLU A 83 12.26 -9.65 -3.14
N HIS A 84 13.27 -10.37 -3.64
CA HIS A 84 14.12 -9.89 -4.74
C HIS A 84 13.40 -9.87 -6.08
N VAL A 85 12.54 -10.87 -6.32
CA VAL A 85 11.70 -10.92 -7.54
C VAL A 85 10.65 -9.83 -7.51
N LEU A 86 10.02 -9.61 -6.34
CA LEU A 86 9.06 -8.54 -6.15
C LEU A 86 9.71 -7.16 -6.31
N ALA A 87 10.92 -6.97 -5.75
CA ALA A 87 11.68 -5.74 -5.90
C ALA A 87 11.99 -5.44 -7.37
N ALA A 88 12.39 -6.45 -8.15
CA ALA A 88 12.62 -6.31 -9.59
C ALA A 88 11.36 -5.86 -10.34
N LEU A 89 10.20 -6.47 -10.07
CA LEU A 89 8.94 -6.09 -10.70
C LEU A 89 8.53 -4.64 -10.37
N VAL A 90 8.69 -4.22 -9.10
CA VAL A 90 8.43 -2.84 -8.68
C VAL A 90 9.43 -1.87 -9.31
N GLY A 91 10.72 -2.21 -9.28
CA GLY A 91 11.81 -1.45 -9.87
C GLY A 91 11.67 -1.22 -11.38
N MET A 92 11.11 -2.20 -12.08
CA MET A 92 10.82 -2.13 -13.52
C MET A 92 9.43 -1.57 -13.84
N ASP A 93 8.73 -0.99 -12.85
CA ASP A 93 7.43 -0.33 -13.04
C ASP A 93 6.30 -1.24 -13.56
N ILE A 94 6.36 -2.56 -13.29
CA ILE A 94 5.34 -3.55 -13.67
C ILE A 94 4.22 -3.58 -12.65
N ASP A 95 2.95 -3.48 -13.04
CA ASP A 95 1.82 -3.56 -12.11
C ASP A 95 1.25 -4.97 -11.96
N ASN A 96 1.22 -5.73 -13.06
CA ASN A 96 0.58 -7.04 -13.12
C ASN A 96 1.54 -8.08 -13.71
N ALA A 97 1.70 -9.21 -13.04
CA ALA A 97 2.49 -10.34 -13.53
C ALA A 97 2.10 -11.65 -12.85
N ILE A 98 2.17 -12.75 -13.60
CA ILE A 98 2.09 -14.11 -13.05
C ILE A 98 3.49 -14.70 -13.03
N LEU A 99 3.92 -15.19 -11.88
CA LEU A 99 5.24 -15.79 -11.63
C LEU A 99 5.06 -17.30 -11.47
N GLU A 100 5.34 -18.06 -12.52
CA GLU A 100 5.27 -19.51 -12.50
C GLU A 100 6.57 -20.10 -11.94
N LEU A 101 6.45 -21.03 -11.00
CA LEU A 101 7.54 -21.70 -10.31
C LEU A 101 7.27 -23.20 -10.25
N ASP A 102 8.28 -24.01 -10.53
CA ASP A 102 8.28 -25.47 -10.36
C ASP A 102 8.89 -25.92 -9.01
N ALA A 103 9.14 -24.98 -8.10
CA ALA A 103 9.57 -25.21 -6.72
C ALA A 103 9.03 -24.13 -5.77
N SER A 104 9.23 -24.28 -4.47
CA SER A 104 8.69 -23.37 -3.44
C SER A 104 9.47 -22.07 -3.23
N GLU A 105 10.61 -21.88 -3.89
CA GLU A 105 11.51 -20.74 -3.70
C GLU A 105 12.02 -20.29 -5.07
N PRO A 106 11.94 -18.99 -5.43
CA PRO A 106 12.57 -18.47 -6.64
C PRO A 106 14.09 -18.71 -6.65
N PRO A 107 14.74 -18.76 -7.83
CA PRO A 107 16.17 -18.96 -7.90
C PRO A 107 16.90 -17.74 -7.31
N ILE A 108 17.93 -17.95 -6.49
CA ILE A 108 18.68 -16.85 -5.86
C ILE A 108 19.51 -16.03 -6.85
N MET A 109 19.85 -16.61 -8.00
CA MET A 109 20.74 -16.01 -9.00
C MET A 109 22.09 -15.62 -8.37
N ASP A 110 22.47 -14.34 -8.40
CA ASP A 110 23.65 -13.81 -7.70
C ASP A 110 23.33 -13.17 -6.34
N GLY A 111 22.11 -13.36 -5.83
CA GLY A 111 21.63 -12.75 -4.59
C GLY A 111 21.14 -11.32 -4.73
N SER A 112 21.05 -10.80 -5.96
CA SER A 112 20.50 -9.48 -6.27
C SER A 112 19.25 -9.57 -7.16
N SER A 113 18.66 -8.44 -7.51
CA SER A 113 17.54 -8.36 -8.46
C SER A 113 18.00 -8.24 -9.93
N LYS A 114 19.30 -8.14 -10.20
CA LYS A 114 19.86 -7.82 -11.52
C LYS A 114 19.37 -8.75 -12.62
N PHE A 115 19.48 -10.07 -12.41
CA PHE A 115 19.09 -11.05 -13.43
C PHE A 115 17.57 -11.07 -13.68
N PHE A 116 16.76 -10.76 -12.66
CA PHE A 116 15.31 -10.59 -12.84
C PHE A 116 15.01 -9.34 -13.67
N VAL A 117 15.71 -8.23 -13.40
CA VAL A 117 15.62 -6.99 -14.19
C VAL A 117 15.99 -7.25 -15.65
N GLU A 118 17.12 -7.90 -15.92
CA GLU A 118 17.56 -8.25 -17.28
C GLU A 118 16.53 -9.14 -18.01
N ALA A 119 15.92 -10.09 -17.31
CA ALA A 119 14.87 -10.93 -17.88
C ALA A 119 13.61 -10.12 -18.23
N ILE A 120 13.15 -9.24 -17.33
CA ILE A 120 12.00 -8.36 -17.56
C ILE A 120 12.26 -7.42 -18.74
N GLU A 121 13.46 -6.84 -18.83
CA GLU A 121 13.84 -6.00 -19.97
C GLU A 121 13.80 -6.75 -21.29
N LYS A 122 14.33 -7.98 -21.32
CA LYS A 122 14.32 -8.83 -22.50
C LYS A 122 12.89 -9.23 -22.92
N ALA A 123 12.01 -9.47 -21.96
CA ALA A 123 10.61 -9.78 -22.20
C ALA A 123 9.81 -8.59 -22.75
N GLY A 124 10.30 -7.37 -22.52
CA GLY A 124 9.59 -6.13 -22.83
C GLY A 124 8.49 -5.83 -21.82
N ILE A 125 8.05 -4.57 -21.83
CA ILE A 125 6.98 -4.06 -20.96
C ILE A 125 5.88 -3.51 -21.85
N VAL A 126 4.63 -3.88 -21.56
CA VAL A 126 3.45 -3.44 -22.32
C VAL A 126 2.46 -2.75 -21.41
N GLU A 127 1.87 -1.67 -21.90
CA GLU A 127 0.77 -0.99 -21.23
C GLU A 127 -0.55 -1.75 -21.42
N GLN A 128 -1.41 -1.67 -20.42
CA GLN A 128 -2.78 -2.19 -20.43
C GLN A 128 -3.77 -1.02 -20.50
N ASP A 129 -5.06 -1.29 -20.70
CA ASP A 129 -6.07 -0.24 -20.84
C ASP A 129 -6.51 0.35 -19.51
N ALA A 130 -6.44 -0.43 -18.43
CA ALA A 130 -6.71 0.04 -17.09
C ALA A 130 -5.67 1.08 -16.62
N PHE A 131 -6.17 2.14 -15.98
CA PHE A 131 -5.34 3.13 -15.29
C PHE A 131 -4.84 2.61 -13.94
N ARG A 132 -3.65 3.05 -13.55
CA ARG A 132 -3.01 2.72 -12.28
C ARG A 132 -3.66 3.49 -11.14
N GLN A 133 -3.98 2.76 -10.08
CA GLN A 133 -4.37 3.34 -8.79
C GLN A 133 -3.17 3.46 -7.86
N VAL A 134 -3.05 4.62 -7.22
CA VAL A 134 -1.97 4.93 -6.29
C VAL A 134 -2.55 5.39 -4.96
N TYR A 135 -1.95 4.94 -3.86
CA TYR A 135 -2.21 5.46 -2.53
C TYR A 135 -1.34 6.68 -2.27
N GLU A 136 -1.96 7.86 -2.17
CA GLU A 136 -1.27 9.10 -1.86
C GLU A 136 -1.21 9.34 -0.34
N VAL A 137 0.02 9.34 0.20
CA VAL A 137 0.29 9.54 1.62
C VAL A 137 0.14 11.02 1.96
N THR A 138 -0.80 11.36 2.83
CA THR A 138 -1.01 12.76 3.28
C THR A 138 -0.64 13.01 4.74
N ASN A 139 -0.42 11.96 5.53
CA ASN A 139 0.09 12.05 6.90
C ASN A 139 1.15 10.97 7.12
N VAL A 140 2.01 11.17 8.12
CA VAL A 140 3.03 10.20 8.49
C VAL A 140 2.37 8.92 9.05
N ILE A 141 2.81 7.76 8.56
CA ILE A 141 2.41 6.45 9.08
C ILE A 141 3.72 5.73 9.44
N SER A 142 3.84 5.24 10.67
CA SER A 142 5.03 4.52 11.14
C SER A 142 4.68 3.17 11.74
N TYR A 143 5.67 2.29 11.80
CA TYR A 143 5.68 1.07 12.60
C TYR A 143 7.08 0.92 13.20
N THR A 144 7.13 0.64 14.49
CA THR A 144 8.37 0.46 15.25
C THR A 144 8.27 -0.87 15.98
N ASP A 145 9.33 -1.65 15.89
CA ASP A 145 9.55 -2.83 16.73
C ASP A 145 10.39 -2.41 17.95
N GLU A 146 9.73 -2.31 19.10
CA GLU A 146 10.35 -1.86 20.36
C GLU A 146 11.47 -2.80 20.85
N GLU A 147 11.47 -4.07 20.44
CA GLU A 147 12.49 -5.05 20.86
C GLU A 147 13.82 -4.80 20.14
N THR A 148 13.76 -4.61 18.81
CA THR A 148 14.97 -4.44 17.99
C THR A 148 15.35 -2.97 17.78
N GLY A 149 14.44 -2.04 18.06
CA GLY A 149 14.56 -0.62 17.72
C GLY A 149 14.47 -0.35 16.22
N SER A 150 14.03 -1.35 15.44
CA SER A 150 13.84 -1.23 14.00
C SER A 150 12.55 -0.47 13.70
N GLU A 151 12.61 0.44 12.75
CA GLU A 151 11.46 1.28 12.41
C GLU A 151 11.33 1.46 10.90
N ILE A 152 10.09 1.61 10.46
CA ILE A 152 9.76 2.01 9.11
C ILE A 152 8.63 3.02 9.17
N LEU A 153 8.78 4.11 8.43
CA LEU A 153 7.76 5.11 8.28
C LEU A 153 7.61 5.52 6.83
N ILE A 154 6.42 6.04 6.51
CA ILE A 154 6.17 6.73 5.26
C ILE A 154 5.61 8.11 5.54
N MET A 155 6.06 9.09 4.78
CA MET A 155 5.62 10.47 4.86
C MET A 155 5.20 11.02 3.49
N PRO A 156 4.41 12.12 3.46
CA PRO A 156 3.99 12.73 2.21
C PRO A 156 5.17 13.12 1.33
N ALA A 157 5.13 12.72 0.06
CA ALA A 157 6.09 13.11 -0.96
C ALA A 157 5.43 13.07 -2.34
N LYS A 158 5.98 13.82 -3.31
CA LYS A 158 5.44 13.88 -4.67
C LYS A 158 5.72 12.60 -5.48
N GLU A 159 6.77 11.87 -5.12
CA GLU A 159 7.23 10.65 -5.80
C GLU A 159 7.36 9.51 -4.78
N TYR A 160 7.43 8.27 -5.28
CA TYR A 160 7.81 7.14 -4.43
C TYR A 160 9.32 7.15 -4.19
N GLN A 161 9.70 7.40 -2.94
CA GLN A 161 11.10 7.48 -2.51
C GLN A 161 11.36 6.44 -1.44
N VAL A 162 12.56 5.88 -1.41
CA VAL A 162 12.96 4.93 -0.37
C VAL A 162 14.32 5.33 0.16
N THR A 163 14.46 5.38 1.48
CA THR A 163 15.73 5.61 2.17
C THR A 163 15.87 4.54 3.23
N THR A 164 17.01 3.85 3.24
CA THR A 164 17.35 2.87 4.27
C THR A 164 18.57 3.32 5.05
N MET A 165 18.53 3.11 6.36
CA MET A 165 19.65 3.28 7.26
C MET A 165 19.94 1.93 7.91
N VAL A 166 21.17 1.47 7.76
CA VAL A 166 21.63 0.18 8.23
C VAL A 166 22.66 0.40 9.32
N ASP A 167 22.41 -0.22 10.47
CA ASP A 167 23.33 -0.28 11.61
C ASP A 167 23.15 -1.63 12.31
N PHE A 168 24.07 -2.56 12.06
CA PHE A 168 24.11 -3.88 12.69
C PHE A 168 25.04 -3.93 13.91
N GLY A 169 25.54 -2.79 14.40
CA GLY A 169 26.42 -2.74 15.57
C GLY A 169 27.80 -3.40 15.39
N THR A 170 28.17 -3.78 14.16
CA THR A 170 29.47 -4.39 13.84
C THR A 170 30.41 -3.35 13.24
N LYS A 171 31.69 -3.39 13.64
CA LYS A 171 32.71 -2.49 13.07
C LYS A 171 32.99 -2.77 11.59
N VAL A 172 32.78 -4.02 11.16
CA VAL A 172 33.10 -4.46 9.80
C VAL A 172 32.18 -3.85 8.75
N LEU A 173 30.88 -3.73 9.05
CA LEU A 173 29.94 -3.09 8.16
C LEU A 173 29.83 -1.59 8.43
N GLY A 174 29.86 -1.21 9.71
CA GLY A 174 29.58 0.15 10.15
C GLY A 174 28.14 0.59 9.85
N THR A 175 27.88 1.87 10.06
CA THR A 175 26.61 2.49 9.68
C THR A 175 26.64 2.87 8.20
N GLN A 176 25.62 2.47 7.46
CA GLN A 176 25.48 2.75 6.04
C GLN A 176 24.09 3.28 5.73
N ASN A 177 23.96 4.03 4.64
CA ASN A 177 22.66 4.45 4.13
C ASN A 177 22.61 4.30 2.61
N ALA A 178 21.40 4.13 2.09
CA ALA A 178 21.11 4.17 0.67
C ALA A 178 19.77 4.89 0.45
N SER A 179 19.63 5.55 -0.69
CA SER A 179 18.40 6.26 -1.02
C SER A 179 18.16 6.34 -2.52
N ILE A 180 16.92 6.18 -2.94
CA ILE A 180 16.44 6.54 -4.29
C ILE A 180 15.33 7.58 -4.18
N LYS A 181 15.28 8.51 -5.13
CA LYS A 181 14.26 9.59 -5.21
C LYS A 181 13.17 9.28 -6.23
N ASN A 182 13.43 8.34 -7.14
CA ASN A 182 12.48 7.82 -8.10
C ASN A 182 12.73 6.31 -8.32
N MET A 183 11.67 5.55 -8.60
CA MET A 183 11.80 4.12 -8.88
C MET A 183 12.61 3.83 -10.16
N SER A 184 12.70 4.78 -11.09
CA SER A 184 13.55 4.66 -12.29
C SER A 184 15.04 4.49 -11.96
N GLU A 185 15.49 4.90 -10.77
CA GLU A 185 16.88 4.71 -10.32
C GLU A 185 17.16 3.25 -9.91
N PHE A 186 16.14 2.44 -9.64
CA PHE A 186 16.30 1.09 -9.08
C PHE A 186 17.22 0.21 -9.92
N LYS A 187 17.04 0.22 -11.26
CA LYS A 187 17.82 -0.62 -12.16
C LYS A 187 19.32 -0.33 -12.02
N ASP A 188 19.72 0.92 -12.15
CA ASP A 188 21.15 1.29 -12.24
C ASP A 188 21.82 1.41 -10.87
N GLU A 189 21.05 1.74 -9.82
CA GLU A 189 21.59 2.02 -8.50
C GLU A 189 21.42 0.86 -7.51
N ILE A 190 20.38 0.04 -7.64
CA ILE A 190 19.97 -0.87 -6.55
C ILE A 190 19.97 -2.34 -7.01
N SER A 191 19.60 -2.61 -8.27
CA SER A 191 19.28 -3.96 -8.71
C SER A 191 20.41 -4.97 -8.56
N ASP A 192 21.67 -4.54 -8.66
CA ASP A 192 22.87 -5.38 -8.57
C ASP A 192 23.44 -5.52 -7.15
N SER A 193 22.74 -5.01 -6.14
CA SER A 193 23.17 -5.09 -4.75
C SER A 193 22.80 -6.43 -4.14
N ARG A 194 23.80 -7.26 -3.87
CA ARG A 194 23.60 -8.67 -3.46
C ARG A 194 23.30 -8.80 -1.98
N THR A 195 22.63 -9.91 -1.66
CA THR A 195 22.36 -10.29 -0.28
C THR A 195 23.64 -10.54 0.49
N PHE A 196 23.53 -10.48 1.81
CA PHE A 196 24.67 -10.62 2.69
C PHE A 196 24.28 -11.31 3.99
N SER A 197 25.26 -11.93 4.62
CA SER A 197 25.13 -12.56 5.93
C SER A 197 26.37 -12.26 6.76
N PHE A 198 26.21 -12.20 8.08
CA PHE A 198 27.35 -12.23 8.98
C PHE A 198 27.85 -13.66 9.17
N LEU A 199 29.14 -13.80 9.43
CA LEU A 199 29.79 -15.09 9.62
C LEU A 199 29.17 -15.89 10.77
N HIS A 200 28.84 -15.23 11.90
CA HIS A 200 28.21 -15.92 13.03
C HIS A 200 26.83 -16.49 12.70
N GLU A 201 26.11 -15.92 11.72
CA GLU A 201 24.80 -16.40 11.29
C GLU A 201 24.92 -17.62 10.40
N ILE A 202 25.93 -17.65 9.51
CA ILE A 202 26.16 -18.76 8.59
C ILE A 202 26.38 -20.07 9.33
N GLU A 203 27.12 -20.07 10.44
CA GLU A 203 27.33 -21.29 11.24
C GLU A 203 26.01 -21.86 11.74
N THR A 204 25.17 -21.03 12.34
CA THR A 204 23.83 -21.41 12.80
C THR A 204 22.95 -21.89 11.66
N LEU A 205 23.05 -21.28 10.48
CA LEU A 205 22.27 -21.66 9.30
C LEU A 205 22.69 -23.04 8.76
N LEU A 206 23.98 -23.32 8.69
CA LEU A 206 24.51 -24.62 8.29
C LEU A 206 24.09 -25.73 9.27
N GLU A 207 24.05 -25.44 10.58
CA GLU A 207 23.60 -26.39 11.60
C GLU A 207 22.11 -26.74 11.51
N HIS A 208 21.30 -25.88 10.92
CA HIS A 208 19.86 -26.08 10.74
C HIS A 208 19.47 -26.52 9.31
N ASP A 209 20.42 -26.99 8.51
CA ASP A 209 20.18 -27.43 7.12
C ASP A 209 19.55 -26.33 6.21
N LEU A 210 19.86 -25.06 6.48
CA LEU A 210 19.49 -23.90 5.65
C LEU A 210 20.62 -23.53 4.68
N ILE A 211 20.39 -22.52 3.83
CA ILE A 211 21.36 -21.99 2.84
C ILE A 211 21.98 -23.05 1.92
N LYS A 212 21.24 -24.11 1.58
CA LYS A 212 21.72 -25.23 0.76
C LYS A 212 22.07 -24.83 -0.67
N GLY A 213 21.44 -23.76 -1.19
CA GLY A 213 21.79 -23.13 -2.45
C GLY A 213 22.74 -21.93 -2.31
N GLY A 214 23.10 -21.57 -1.08
CA GLY A 214 24.08 -20.52 -0.80
C GLY A 214 25.44 -20.94 -1.33
N ASP A 215 26.01 -20.11 -2.20
CA ASP A 215 27.36 -20.30 -2.72
C ASP A 215 28.16 -19.00 -2.55
N LEU A 216 29.43 -19.05 -2.90
CA LEU A 216 30.28 -17.87 -2.76
C LEU A 216 29.95 -16.75 -3.74
N ASN A 217 29.16 -17.01 -4.77
CA ASN A 217 28.85 -16.04 -5.81
C ASN A 217 27.54 -15.29 -5.54
N ASN A 218 26.69 -15.83 -4.66
CA ASN A 218 25.34 -15.32 -4.42
C ASN A 218 25.11 -14.60 -3.09
N ALA A 219 26.12 -14.51 -2.21
CA ALA A 219 26.00 -13.72 -0.98
C ALA A 219 27.34 -13.14 -0.53
N ILE A 220 27.32 -11.91 -0.01
CA ILE A 220 28.48 -11.27 0.64
C ILE A 220 28.56 -11.77 2.09
N VAL A 221 29.76 -12.20 2.51
CA VAL A 221 29.97 -12.68 3.88
C VAL A 221 30.82 -11.69 4.67
N TYR A 222 30.21 -11.04 5.66
CA TYR A 222 30.89 -10.14 6.59
C TYR A 222 31.46 -10.91 7.77
N VAL A 223 32.77 -10.80 7.97
CA VAL A 223 33.51 -11.49 9.04
C VAL A 223 33.52 -10.60 10.28
N ASP A 224 32.56 -10.81 11.16
CA ASP A 224 32.35 -10.03 12.38
C ASP A 224 32.85 -10.73 13.65
N LYS A 225 33.40 -11.94 13.51
CA LYS A 225 34.07 -12.70 14.56
C LYS A 225 35.32 -13.39 14.03
N GLU A 226 36.18 -13.86 14.93
CA GLU A 226 37.36 -14.64 14.56
C GLU A 226 36.95 -15.97 13.90
N LEU A 227 37.64 -16.30 12.80
CA LEU A 227 37.45 -17.56 12.09
C LEU A 227 38.22 -18.68 12.78
N SER A 228 37.49 -19.63 13.37
CA SER A 228 38.11 -20.86 13.87
C SER A 228 38.53 -21.77 12.71
N PRO A 229 39.56 -22.62 12.89
CA PRO A 229 39.93 -23.62 11.88
C PRO A 229 38.78 -24.55 11.48
N GLU A 230 37.89 -24.87 12.43
CA GLU A 230 36.69 -25.69 12.19
C GLU A 230 35.69 -24.95 11.29
N THR A 231 35.39 -23.68 11.60
CA THR A 231 34.53 -22.83 10.77
C THR A 231 35.09 -22.74 9.35
N MET A 232 36.40 -22.53 9.20
CA MET A 232 37.06 -22.48 7.89
C MET A 232 36.88 -23.78 7.10
N ALA A 233 36.97 -24.94 7.75
CA ALA A 233 36.73 -26.23 7.10
C ALA A 233 35.26 -26.38 6.65
N LYS A 234 34.29 -26.02 7.51
CA LYS A 234 32.85 -26.03 7.17
C LYS A 234 32.54 -25.12 5.99
N LEU A 235 33.06 -23.89 6.01
CA LEU A 235 32.87 -22.93 4.92
C LEU A 235 33.47 -23.44 3.61
N LYS A 236 34.68 -24.03 3.61
CA LYS A 236 35.28 -24.62 2.39
C LYS A 236 34.39 -25.67 1.75
N ILE A 237 33.77 -26.52 2.56
CA ILE A 237 32.85 -27.56 2.10
C ILE A 237 31.56 -26.93 1.56
N ALA A 238 30.91 -26.07 2.35
CA ALA A 238 29.66 -25.41 1.98
C ALA A 238 29.80 -24.63 0.66
N PHE A 239 30.93 -23.95 0.50
CA PHE A 239 31.22 -23.08 -0.63
C PHE A 239 32.00 -23.73 -1.77
N LYS A 240 32.32 -25.03 -1.66
CA LYS A 240 33.04 -25.79 -2.69
C LYS A 240 34.34 -25.13 -3.15
N LYS A 241 35.17 -24.63 -2.21
CA LYS A 241 36.50 -24.03 -2.49
C LYS A 241 37.63 -24.65 -1.68
N ASP A 242 38.80 -24.76 -2.31
CA ASP A 242 40.03 -25.28 -1.67
C ASP A 242 40.63 -24.29 -0.63
N SER A 243 40.47 -22.98 -0.87
CA SER A 243 40.97 -21.92 0.00
C SER A 243 39.97 -20.79 0.15
N ILE A 244 39.89 -20.25 1.37
CA ILE A 244 39.09 -19.09 1.75
C ILE A 244 40.04 -18.15 2.51
N SER A 245 39.93 -16.85 2.27
CA SER A 245 40.69 -15.82 3.00
C SER A 245 39.76 -14.66 3.38
N VAL A 246 40.20 -13.77 4.26
CA VAL A 246 39.47 -12.55 4.64
C VAL A 246 40.22 -11.36 4.09
N LYS A 247 39.52 -10.51 3.32
CA LYS A 247 40.06 -9.26 2.80
C LYS A 247 40.27 -8.25 3.94
N PRO A 248 41.16 -7.26 3.80
CA PRO A 248 41.41 -6.25 4.82
C PRO A 248 40.17 -5.44 5.24
N ASN A 249 39.14 -5.38 4.41
CA ASN A 249 37.84 -4.77 4.73
C ASN A 249 36.90 -5.68 5.54
N GLY A 250 37.39 -6.84 6.00
CA GLY A 250 36.64 -7.81 6.82
C GLY A 250 35.56 -8.58 6.07
N ILE A 251 35.64 -8.64 4.74
CA ILE A 251 34.76 -9.46 3.91
C ILE A 251 35.52 -10.73 3.52
N LEU A 252 34.82 -11.86 3.43
CA LEU A 252 35.38 -13.07 2.88
C LEU A 252 35.85 -12.84 1.42
N ASP A 253 36.95 -13.47 1.00
CA ASP A 253 37.47 -13.37 -0.37
C ASP A 253 36.68 -14.24 -1.35
N ASN A 254 35.38 -14.00 -1.35
CA ASN A 254 34.43 -14.66 -2.22
C ASN A 254 33.93 -13.74 -3.32
N LEU A 255 33.70 -12.47 -2.99
CA LEU A 255 33.18 -11.46 -3.89
C LEU A 255 33.90 -10.12 -3.70
N THR A 256 33.84 -9.29 -4.73
CA THR A 256 34.18 -7.87 -4.66
C THR A 256 32.88 -7.09 -4.65
N LEU A 257 32.76 -6.13 -3.72
CA LEU A 257 31.59 -5.28 -3.65
C LEU A 257 31.40 -4.50 -4.96
N HIS A 258 30.17 -4.46 -5.47
CA HIS A 258 29.78 -3.60 -6.58
C HIS A 258 29.72 -2.14 -6.10
N HIS A 259 29.28 -1.93 -4.85
CA HIS A 259 29.15 -0.62 -4.23
C HIS A 259 29.77 -0.60 -2.82
N PRO A 260 30.41 0.49 -2.38
CA PRO A 260 30.91 0.59 -1.01
C PRO A 260 29.83 0.39 0.08
N ASN A 261 28.58 0.76 -0.22
CA ASN A 261 27.40 0.64 0.65
C ASN A 261 26.42 -0.44 0.18
N GLU A 262 26.89 -1.52 -0.48
CA GLU A 262 26.05 -2.56 -1.08
C GLU A 262 25.05 -3.18 -0.09
N ALA A 263 25.41 -3.34 1.19
CA ALA A 263 24.49 -3.85 2.21
C ALA A 263 23.27 -2.93 2.45
N ALA A 264 23.48 -1.60 2.49
CA ALA A 264 22.37 -0.65 2.62
C ALA A 264 21.50 -0.62 1.37
N ARG A 265 22.11 -0.71 0.17
CA ARG A 265 21.38 -0.80 -1.11
C ARG A 265 20.58 -2.09 -1.21
N HIS A 266 21.13 -3.23 -0.77
CA HIS A 266 20.40 -4.49 -0.68
C HIS A 266 19.22 -4.41 0.30
N LYS A 267 19.41 -3.77 1.46
CA LYS A 267 18.27 -3.56 2.37
C LYS A 267 17.21 -2.63 1.80
N LEU A 268 17.58 -1.68 0.93
CA LEU A 268 16.62 -0.88 0.18
C LEU A 268 15.84 -1.75 -0.82
N LEU A 269 16.53 -2.64 -1.54
CA LEU A 269 15.93 -3.65 -2.41
C LEU A 269 14.92 -4.51 -1.65
N ASP A 270 15.31 -5.07 -0.49
CA ASP A 270 14.42 -5.87 0.38
C ASP A 270 13.17 -5.06 0.78
N VAL A 271 13.33 -3.80 1.20
CA VAL A 271 12.20 -2.93 1.57
C VAL A 271 11.25 -2.74 0.39
N ILE A 272 11.74 -2.50 -0.83
CA ILE A 272 10.88 -2.39 -2.02
C ILE A 272 10.12 -3.69 -2.27
N GLY A 273 10.82 -4.83 -2.18
CA GLY A 273 10.23 -6.16 -2.36
C GLY A 273 9.12 -6.48 -1.35
N ASP A 274 9.39 -6.26 -0.07
CA ASP A 274 8.43 -6.51 1.01
C ASP A 274 7.23 -5.56 0.94
N LEU A 275 7.45 -4.29 0.59
CA LEU A 275 6.36 -3.31 0.44
C LEU A 275 5.52 -3.54 -0.83
N ALA A 276 6.01 -4.31 -1.81
CA ALA A 276 5.21 -4.74 -2.95
C ALA A 276 3.97 -5.55 -2.51
N LEU A 277 4.04 -6.22 -1.35
CA LEU A 277 2.95 -6.97 -0.74
C LEU A 277 1.77 -6.10 -0.29
N ILE A 278 1.91 -4.77 -0.34
CA ILE A 278 0.81 -3.82 -0.14
C ILE A 278 -0.20 -3.88 -1.32
N ARG A 279 0.23 -4.38 -2.49
CA ARG A 279 -0.55 -4.55 -3.73
C ARG A 279 -1.10 -3.26 -4.34
N THR A 280 -0.90 -2.12 -3.70
CA THR A 280 -1.30 -0.80 -4.18
C THR A 280 -0.04 0.05 -4.26
N ARG A 281 0.18 0.69 -5.41
CA ARG A 281 1.31 1.62 -5.60
C ARG A 281 1.22 2.75 -4.59
N ILE A 282 2.36 3.25 -4.15
CA ILE A 282 2.43 4.24 -3.08
C ILE A 282 3.11 5.50 -3.60
N LYS A 283 2.54 6.65 -3.27
CA LYS A 283 3.15 7.96 -3.47
C LYS A 283 3.49 8.55 -2.11
N GLY A 284 4.78 8.57 -1.79
CA GLY A 284 5.30 8.92 -0.47
C GLY A 284 6.76 8.54 -0.31
N LYS A 285 7.40 9.07 0.74
CA LYS A 285 8.79 8.76 1.07
C LYS A 285 8.85 7.76 2.22
N VAL A 286 9.37 6.57 1.93
CA VAL A 286 9.69 5.54 2.91
C VAL A 286 11.05 5.84 3.53
N ILE A 287 11.12 5.82 4.86
CA ILE A 287 12.37 5.84 5.62
C ILE A 287 12.35 4.61 6.51
N ALA A 288 13.33 3.72 6.35
CA ALA A 288 13.46 2.51 7.14
C ALA A 288 14.82 2.50 7.84
N ASN A 289 14.80 2.35 9.16
CA ASN A 289 15.98 2.32 10.00
C ASN A 289 16.10 0.92 10.61
N LYS A 290 17.26 0.29 10.41
CA LYS A 290 17.50 -1.13 10.70
C LYS A 290 16.42 -2.02 10.06
N PRO A 291 16.12 -1.87 8.76
CA PRO A 291 15.05 -2.61 8.11
C PRO A 291 15.29 -4.12 8.14
N GLY A 292 14.20 -4.87 8.22
CA GLY A 292 14.18 -6.32 8.11
C GLY A 292 12.78 -6.81 7.75
N HIS A 293 12.67 -8.03 7.21
CA HIS A 293 11.42 -8.55 6.66
C HIS A 293 10.25 -8.53 7.65
N PHE A 294 10.50 -8.75 8.94
CA PHE A 294 9.46 -8.65 9.97
C PHE A 294 8.83 -7.26 10.02
N VAL A 295 9.65 -6.23 10.23
CA VAL A 295 9.22 -4.83 10.34
C VAL A 295 8.57 -4.36 9.03
N ASN A 296 9.19 -4.67 7.90
CA ASN A 296 8.69 -4.32 6.57
C ASN A 296 7.29 -4.91 6.32
N THR A 297 7.11 -6.21 6.59
CA THR A 297 5.84 -6.90 6.33
C THR A 297 4.76 -6.53 7.35
N GLN A 298 5.11 -6.22 8.60
CA GLN A 298 4.15 -5.68 9.58
C GLN A 298 3.65 -4.30 9.18
N PHE A 299 4.56 -3.47 8.67
CA PHE A 299 4.17 -2.19 8.07
C PHE A 299 3.32 -2.38 6.82
N ALA A 300 3.66 -3.33 5.94
CA ALA A 300 2.84 -3.67 4.78
C ALA A 300 1.43 -4.12 5.19
N LYS A 301 1.29 -4.99 6.20
CA LYS A 301 -0.01 -5.39 6.78
C LYS A 301 -0.79 -4.19 7.32
N LYS A 302 -0.13 -3.27 8.02
CA LYS A 302 -0.74 -2.02 8.52
C LYS A 302 -1.26 -1.16 7.36
N MET A 303 -0.45 -0.96 6.32
CA MET A 303 -0.83 -0.22 5.12
C MET A 303 -2.01 -0.89 4.38
N CYS A 304 -1.98 -2.20 4.17
CA CYS A 304 -3.11 -2.95 3.57
C CYS A 304 -4.42 -2.70 4.32
N LYS A 305 -4.38 -2.74 5.66
CA LYS A 305 -5.56 -2.50 6.49
C LYS A 305 -6.07 -1.06 6.34
N LEU A 306 -5.18 -0.07 6.32
CA LEU A 306 -5.53 1.33 6.12
C LEU A 306 -6.17 1.54 4.73
N ILE A 307 -5.50 1.10 3.67
CA ILE A 307 -5.96 1.19 2.29
C ILE A 307 -7.31 0.50 2.12
N LYS A 308 -7.48 -0.71 2.66
CA LYS A 308 -8.75 -1.45 2.61
C LYS A 308 -9.87 -0.70 3.33
N ASN A 309 -9.59 -0.09 4.47
CA ASN A 309 -10.56 0.70 5.20
C ASN A 309 -10.94 1.98 4.43
N GLU A 310 -9.98 2.65 3.78
CA GLU A 310 -10.26 3.81 2.95
C GLU A 310 -11.11 3.45 1.72
N ARG A 311 -10.76 2.35 1.01
CA ARG A 311 -11.60 1.81 -0.09
C ARG A 311 -13.03 1.54 0.37
N ARG A 312 -13.17 0.88 1.53
CA ARG A 312 -14.48 0.52 2.07
C ARG A 312 -15.29 1.75 2.50
N ASN A 313 -14.62 2.76 3.05
CA ASN A 313 -15.30 3.91 3.60
C ASN A 313 -15.61 4.96 2.52
N ASN A 314 -15.02 4.94 1.33
CA ASN A 314 -15.30 5.90 0.25
C ASN A 314 -15.12 7.37 0.66
N VAL A 315 -14.15 7.65 1.53
CA VAL A 315 -13.91 8.99 2.07
C VAL A 315 -13.56 9.94 0.91
N PRO A 316 -14.29 11.06 0.73
CA PRO A 316 -13.95 12.03 -0.30
C PRO A 316 -12.61 12.70 -0.02
N ASN A 317 -11.79 12.88 -1.06
CA ASN A 317 -10.51 13.59 -0.97
C ASN A 317 -10.72 15.07 -1.31
N ILE A 318 -10.98 15.91 -0.29
CA ILE A 318 -11.24 17.34 -0.45
C ILE A 318 -10.29 18.12 0.45
N ASP A 319 -9.71 19.21 -0.09
CA ASP A 319 -9.03 20.21 0.72
C ASP A 319 -10.06 21.16 1.35
N LEU A 320 -10.25 21.08 2.66
CA LEU A 320 -11.21 21.93 3.37
C LEU A 320 -10.80 23.41 3.43
N ASN A 321 -9.56 23.73 3.05
CA ASN A 321 -9.06 25.10 2.95
C ASN A 321 -9.28 25.72 1.57
N GLN A 322 -9.70 24.93 0.58
CA GLN A 322 -10.00 25.45 -0.75
C GLN A 322 -11.22 26.38 -0.72
N GLU A 323 -11.33 27.26 -1.70
CA GLU A 323 -12.54 28.06 -1.90
C GLU A 323 -13.73 27.13 -2.20
N PRO A 324 -14.84 27.21 -1.44
CA PRO A 324 -15.99 26.35 -1.70
C PRO A 324 -16.68 26.75 -3.01
N LEU A 325 -17.27 25.76 -3.69
CA LEU A 325 -18.12 26.00 -4.85
C LEU A 325 -19.37 26.81 -4.49
N MET A 326 -19.94 26.55 -3.31
CA MET A 326 -21.04 27.33 -2.75
C MET A 326 -20.81 27.63 -1.27
N ASP A 327 -20.93 28.90 -0.90
CA ASP A 327 -21.01 29.35 0.49
C ASP A 327 -22.44 29.25 1.04
N VAL A 328 -22.61 29.55 2.33
CA VAL A 328 -23.91 29.48 3.01
C VAL A 328 -24.97 30.42 2.40
N ASN A 329 -24.57 31.56 1.83
CA ASN A 329 -25.52 32.51 1.23
C ASN A 329 -26.05 31.96 -0.10
N GLN A 330 -25.17 31.40 -0.92
CA GLN A 330 -25.54 30.73 -2.16
C GLN A 330 -26.41 29.50 -1.89
N ILE A 331 -26.09 28.73 -0.84
CA ILE A 331 -26.92 27.61 -0.36
C ILE A 331 -28.32 28.10 0.05
N MET A 332 -28.43 29.22 0.80
CA MET A 332 -29.74 29.78 1.20
C MET A 332 -30.59 30.28 0.03
N ASN A 333 -29.96 30.68 -1.08
CA ASN A 333 -30.68 31.07 -2.30
C ASN A 333 -31.28 29.86 -3.02
N MET A 334 -30.72 28.66 -2.81
CA MET A 334 -31.12 27.44 -3.48
C MET A 334 -32.04 26.56 -2.61
N LEU A 335 -31.71 26.40 -1.34
CA LEU A 335 -32.52 25.64 -0.38
C LEU A 335 -33.56 26.54 0.30
N PRO A 336 -34.76 26.01 0.58
CA PRO A 336 -35.77 26.73 1.36
C PRO A 336 -35.41 26.85 2.85
N HIS A 337 -34.47 26.02 3.34
CA HIS A 337 -34.07 25.95 4.75
C HIS A 337 -33.44 27.25 5.26
N ARG A 338 -33.72 27.60 6.52
CA ARG A 338 -33.15 28.76 7.22
C ARG A 338 -32.68 28.36 8.61
N GLN A 339 -31.80 29.17 9.19
CA GLN A 339 -31.36 28.97 10.56
C GLN A 339 -32.56 28.94 11.53
N PRO A 340 -32.59 28.03 12.53
CA PRO A 340 -31.51 27.09 12.92
C PRO A 340 -31.56 25.71 12.22
N PHE A 341 -32.35 25.53 11.17
CA PHE A 341 -32.57 24.23 10.51
C PHE A 341 -31.84 24.07 9.16
N LEU A 342 -31.11 25.09 8.72
CA LEU A 342 -30.12 24.96 7.65
C LEU A 342 -28.84 24.39 8.27
N LEU A 343 -28.52 23.13 7.93
CA LEU A 343 -27.47 22.38 8.60
C LEU A 343 -26.14 22.39 7.86
N ILE A 344 -26.15 22.61 6.54
CA ILE A 344 -24.95 22.62 5.71
C ILE A 344 -24.35 24.03 5.59
N ASP A 345 -23.03 24.11 5.63
CA ASP A 345 -22.28 25.38 5.64
C ASP A 345 -21.64 25.69 4.28
N LYS A 346 -21.17 24.66 3.57
CA LYS A 346 -20.43 24.79 2.30
C LYS A 346 -20.69 23.60 1.37
N ILE A 347 -20.60 23.84 0.06
CA ILE A 347 -20.50 22.81 -0.98
C ILE A 347 -19.11 22.93 -1.63
N PHE A 348 -18.42 21.80 -1.76
CA PHE A 348 -17.08 21.74 -2.37
C PHE A 348 -17.07 21.15 -3.77
N GLU A 349 -18.00 20.24 -4.06
CA GLU A 349 -18.12 19.59 -5.36
C GLU A 349 -19.59 19.43 -5.73
N LEU A 350 -19.90 19.69 -7.00
CA LEU A 350 -21.20 19.45 -7.61
C LEU A 350 -20.98 18.97 -9.04
N THR A 351 -21.43 17.77 -9.35
CA THR A 351 -21.40 17.16 -10.69
C THR A 351 -22.82 16.77 -11.11
N ASP A 352 -23.00 16.22 -12.30
CA ASP A 352 -24.31 15.74 -12.77
C ASP A 352 -24.87 14.57 -11.95
N SER A 353 -24.01 13.86 -11.22
CA SER A 353 -24.37 12.64 -10.48
C SER A 353 -24.01 12.65 -9.00
N GLY A 354 -23.31 13.67 -8.51
CA GLY A 354 -22.80 13.69 -7.14
C GLY A 354 -22.60 15.08 -6.57
N VAL A 355 -22.61 15.16 -5.24
CA VAL A 355 -22.41 16.41 -4.49
C VAL A 355 -21.68 16.13 -3.19
N ILE A 356 -20.79 17.06 -2.82
CA ILE A 356 -20.06 17.00 -1.55
C ILE A 356 -20.24 18.29 -0.76
N GLY A 357 -20.83 18.16 0.42
CA GLY A 357 -21.11 19.26 1.35
C GLY A 357 -20.42 19.09 2.70
N MET A 358 -20.39 20.17 3.48
CA MET A 358 -19.77 20.21 4.80
C MET A 358 -20.67 20.87 5.83
N LYS A 359 -20.61 20.37 7.07
CA LYS A 359 -21.14 21.01 8.28
C LYS A 359 -20.08 21.04 9.38
N ASN A 360 -19.91 22.17 10.04
CA ASN A 360 -19.23 22.24 11.33
C ASN A 360 -20.23 22.02 12.46
N VAL A 361 -19.83 21.20 13.43
CA VAL A 361 -20.65 20.87 14.59
C VAL A 361 -20.22 21.72 15.77
N THR A 362 -21.09 22.61 16.25
CA THR A 362 -20.75 23.54 17.35
C THR A 362 -21.60 23.28 18.59
N MET A 363 -21.01 23.45 19.78
CA MET A 363 -21.68 23.25 21.06
C MET A 363 -22.90 24.19 21.22
N ASN A 364 -22.93 25.30 20.50
CA ASN A 364 -24.02 26.28 20.52
C ASN A 364 -25.27 25.82 19.75
N GLU A 365 -25.25 24.69 19.05
CA GLU A 365 -26.44 24.19 18.36
C GLU A 365 -27.54 23.79 19.35
N PRO A 366 -28.80 24.22 19.12
CA PRO A 366 -29.86 24.17 20.15
C PRO A 366 -30.21 22.75 20.60
N PHE A 367 -29.99 21.75 19.75
CA PHE A 367 -30.27 20.36 20.10
C PHE A 367 -29.31 19.79 21.15
N PHE A 368 -28.10 20.35 21.34
CA PHE A 368 -27.19 19.85 22.37
C PHE A 368 -27.66 20.18 23.79
N ALA A 369 -28.48 21.23 23.97
CA ALA A 369 -29.05 21.57 25.27
C ALA A 369 -30.03 20.50 25.79
N GLY A 370 -30.73 19.81 24.88
CA GLY A 370 -31.82 18.89 25.22
C GLY A 370 -31.60 17.43 24.85
N HIS A 371 -30.71 17.11 23.91
CA HIS A 371 -30.56 15.72 23.44
C HIS A 371 -29.98 14.80 24.52
N PHE A 372 -28.81 15.14 25.08
CA PHE A 372 -28.19 14.44 26.22
C PHE A 372 -27.36 15.41 27.07
N PRO A 373 -27.95 16.03 28.12
CA PRO A 373 -27.22 16.92 29.02
C PRO A 373 -25.97 16.25 29.64
N GLY A 374 -24.81 16.91 29.55
CA GLY A 374 -23.53 16.39 30.06
C GLY A 374 -22.80 15.40 29.14
N ALA A 375 -23.43 14.97 28.03
CA ALA A 375 -22.84 14.08 27.04
C ALA A 375 -23.27 14.49 25.62
N PRO A 376 -22.79 15.65 25.11
CA PRO A 376 -23.29 16.22 23.86
C PRO A 376 -23.00 15.29 22.68
N VAL A 377 -24.06 14.86 22.00
CA VAL A 377 -24.01 14.04 20.79
C VAL A 377 -25.00 14.61 19.77
N MET A 378 -24.63 14.74 18.50
CA MET A 378 -25.55 15.20 17.46
C MET A 378 -26.61 14.11 17.19
N PRO A 379 -27.92 14.41 17.20
CA PRO A 379 -28.96 13.45 16.85
C PRO A 379 -28.72 12.84 15.46
N GLY A 380 -28.77 11.50 15.36
CA GLY A 380 -28.55 10.80 14.10
C GLY A 380 -29.49 11.24 12.98
N VAL A 381 -30.75 11.57 13.32
CA VAL A 381 -31.73 12.10 12.37
C VAL A 381 -31.33 13.45 11.77
N LEU A 382 -30.58 14.29 12.51
CA LEU A 382 -30.07 15.56 11.98
C LEU A 382 -28.85 15.35 11.08
N ILE A 383 -28.09 14.27 11.28
CA ILE A 383 -27.03 13.87 10.33
C ILE A 383 -27.67 13.44 9.01
N VAL A 384 -28.76 12.67 9.06
CA VAL A 384 -29.53 12.26 7.87
C VAL A 384 -30.18 13.48 7.20
N GLU A 385 -30.73 14.42 7.97
CA GLU A 385 -31.28 15.68 7.43
C GLU A 385 -30.21 16.52 6.73
N ALA A 386 -29.02 16.70 7.34
CA ALA A 386 -27.92 17.43 6.71
C ALA A 386 -27.42 16.75 5.42
N MET A 387 -27.40 15.41 5.42
CA MET A 387 -27.14 14.62 4.22
C MET A 387 -28.23 14.84 3.15
N ALA A 388 -29.50 14.93 3.55
CA ALA A 388 -30.63 15.24 2.68
C ALA A 388 -30.51 16.64 2.05
N GLN A 389 -30.16 17.65 2.85
CA GLN A 389 -29.94 19.02 2.38
C GLN A 389 -28.78 19.07 1.39
N THR A 390 -27.71 18.30 1.64
CA THR A 390 -26.59 18.16 0.70
C THR A 390 -27.08 17.55 -0.63
N GLY A 391 -27.79 16.42 -0.59
CA GLY A 391 -28.41 15.84 -1.79
C GLY A 391 -29.42 16.77 -2.48
N GLY A 392 -30.16 17.57 -1.71
CA GLY A 392 -31.11 18.56 -2.22
C GLY A 392 -30.47 19.61 -3.11
N ILE A 393 -29.22 20.01 -2.84
CA ILE A 393 -28.44 20.89 -3.73
C ILE A 393 -28.28 20.24 -5.11
N LEU A 394 -27.95 18.94 -5.17
CA LEU A 394 -27.82 18.24 -6.44
C LEU A 394 -29.15 18.17 -7.20
N VAL A 395 -30.25 17.88 -6.52
CA VAL A 395 -31.54 17.74 -7.21
C VAL A 395 -32.03 19.10 -7.72
N LEU A 396 -31.90 20.13 -6.91
CA LEU A 396 -32.36 21.47 -7.26
C LEU A 396 -31.47 22.14 -8.32
N SER A 397 -30.23 21.70 -8.53
CA SER A 397 -29.39 22.22 -9.62
C SER A 397 -29.91 21.82 -11.01
N THR A 398 -30.81 20.83 -11.07
CA THR A 398 -31.40 20.32 -12.31
C THR A 398 -32.62 21.11 -12.80
N VAL A 399 -33.10 22.09 -12.02
CA VAL A 399 -34.25 22.94 -12.36
C VAL A 399 -33.82 24.41 -12.51
N PRO A 400 -34.45 25.20 -13.40
CA PRO A 400 -34.03 26.58 -13.65
C PRO A 400 -34.41 27.56 -12.54
N ASP A 401 -35.42 27.22 -11.73
CA ASP A 401 -36.01 28.06 -10.68
C ASP A 401 -36.09 27.31 -9.34
N PRO A 402 -34.94 26.90 -8.75
CA PRO A 402 -34.89 26.01 -7.58
C PRO A 402 -35.64 26.54 -6.35
N GLU A 403 -35.73 27.86 -6.19
CA GLU A 403 -36.44 28.54 -5.09
C GLU A 403 -37.95 28.28 -5.08
N ASN A 404 -38.51 27.76 -6.19
CA ASN A 404 -39.93 27.43 -6.33
C ASN A 404 -40.24 25.96 -6.05
N TYR A 405 -39.25 25.16 -5.63
CA TYR A 405 -39.41 23.73 -5.35
C TYR A 405 -39.16 23.41 -3.88
N LEU A 406 -39.91 22.43 -3.38
CA LEU A 406 -39.61 21.75 -2.12
C LEU A 406 -39.20 20.31 -2.41
N THR A 407 -38.31 19.78 -1.57
CA THR A 407 -37.87 18.39 -1.64
C THR A 407 -38.45 17.63 -0.46
N PHE A 408 -39.19 16.56 -0.72
CA PHE A 408 -39.82 15.73 0.30
C PHE A 408 -39.28 14.30 0.26
N PHE A 409 -38.96 13.75 1.43
CA PHE A 409 -38.60 12.34 1.52
C PHE A 409 -39.77 11.43 1.14
N MET A 410 -39.50 10.49 0.23
CA MET A 410 -40.38 9.37 -0.06
C MET A 410 -39.98 8.14 0.74
N LYS A 411 -38.67 7.90 0.86
CA LYS A 411 -38.11 6.71 1.48
C LYS A 411 -36.71 6.98 2.02
N ILE A 412 -36.40 6.37 3.14
CA ILE A 412 -35.04 6.32 3.71
C ILE A 412 -34.78 4.87 4.07
N ASP A 413 -33.78 4.25 3.44
CA ASP A 413 -33.40 2.86 3.64
C ASP A 413 -31.96 2.72 4.11
N ASN A 414 -31.63 1.53 4.61
CA ASN A 414 -30.25 1.09 4.87
C ASN A 414 -29.44 2.06 5.76
N VAL A 415 -30.10 2.81 6.64
CA VAL A 415 -29.44 3.78 7.51
C VAL A 415 -28.59 3.05 8.55
N LYS A 416 -27.32 3.43 8.64
CA LYS A 416 -26.43 2.94 9.70
C LYS A 416 -25.68 4.09 10.35
N PHE A 417 -25.67 4.12 11.67
CA PHE A 417 -24.85 5.01 12.48
C PHE A 417 -23.66 4.23 13.04
N LYS A 418 -22.44 4.64 12.68
CA LYS A 418 -21.20 3.91 12.96
C LYS A 418 -20.36 4.58 14.04
N GLN A 419 -20.42 5.89 14.15
CA GLN A 419 -19.64 6.68 15.11
C GLN A 419 -20.49 7.82 15.70
N LYS A 420 -20.20 8.21 16.94
CA LYS A 420 -20.77 9.42 17.54
C LYS A 420 -20.20 10.66 16.85
N VAL A 421 -21.03 11.68 16.73
CA VAL A 421 -20.64 13.02 16.28
C VAL A 421 -20.83 13.97 17.45
N VAL A 422 -19.79 14.74 17.77
CA VAL A 422 -19.73 15.61 18.95
C VAL A 422 -19.36 17.04 18.55
N PRO A 423 -19.58 18.04 19.42
CA PRO A 423 -19.11 19.40 19.19
C PRO A 423 -17.60 19.45 18.89
N GLY A 424 -17.22 20.23 17.89
CA GLY A 424 -15.86 20.35 17.38
C GLY A 424 -15.56 19.47 16.17
N ASP A 425 -16.43 18.52 15.83
CA ASP A 425 -16.28 17.72 14.60
C ASP A 425 -16.62 18.53 13.34
N THR A 426 -15.91 18.23 12.26
CA THR A 426 -16.31 18.59 10.90
C THR A 426 -16.93 17.39 10.22
N LEU A 427 -18.18 17.53 9.78
CA LEU A 427 -18.90 16.56 8.97
C LEU A 427 -18.74 16.88 7.49
N ILE A 428 -18.38 15.86 6.70
CA ILE A 428 -18.41 15.87 5.24
C ILE A 428 -19.48 14.91 4.77
N PHE A 429 -20.34 15.37 3.87
CA PHE A 429 -21.41 14.58 3.27
C PHE A 429 -21.11 14.34 1.80
N LYS A 430 -20.99 13.08 1.38
CA LYS A 430 -20.88 12.70 -0.03
C LYS A 430 -22.18 12.01 -0.44
N CYS A 431 -22.86 12.53 -1.45
CA CYS A 431 -24.09 11.95 -1.96
C CYS A 431 -23.94 11.70 -3.47
N ASP A 432 -24.19 10.46 -3.90
CA ASP A 432 -24.12 10.04 -5.30
C ASP A 432 -25.49 9.48 -5.75
N LEU A 433 -25.92 9.77 -6.97
CA LEU A 433 -27.13 9.19 -7.56
C LEU A 433 -26.96 7.67 -7.71
N ILE A 434 -27.90 6.89 -7.17
CA ILE A 434 -28.01 5.44 -7.44
C ILE A 434 -28.65 5.23 -8.82
N THR A 435 -29.63 6.06 -9.15
CA THR A 435 -30.30 6.06 -10.45
C THR A 435 -30.46 7.49 -10.98
N PRO A 436 -30.47 7.71 -12.30
CA PRO A 436 -30.75 9.01 -12.88
C PRO A 436 -32.09 9.58 -12.36
N ILE A 437 -32.13 10.90 -12.16
CA ILE A 437 -33.35 11.59 -11.72
C ILE A 437 -34.44 11.41 -12.78
N ARG A 438 -35.61 10.93 -12.37
CA ARG A 438 -36.76 10.70 -13.27
C ARG A 438 -38.04 11.17 -12.61
N ARG A 439 -38.85 11.94 -13.35
CA ARG A 439 -40.15 12.47 -12.87
C ARG A 439 -40.03 13.22 -11.52
N GLY A 440 -38.94 13.95 -11.34
CA GLY A 440 -38.64 14.68 -10.11
C GLY A 440 -38.28 13.80 -8.91
N ILE A 441 -38.06 12.49 -9.10
CA ILE A 441 -37.62 11.58 -8.04
C ILE A 441 -36.10 11.45 -8.12
N CYS A 442 -35.46 11.73 -7.01
CA CYS A 442 -34.04 11.52 -6.77
C CYS A 442 -33.84 10.31 -5.87
N HIS A 443 -32.86 9.48 -6.20
CA HIS A 443 -32.49 8.32 -5.41
C HIS A 443 -30.97 8.28 -5.24
N MET A 444 -30.50 8.40 -4.00
CA MET A 444 -29.08 8.64 -3.70
C MET A 444 -28.55 7.69 -2.64
N GLN A 445 -27.27 7.34 -2.77
CA GLN A 445 -26.47 6.81 -1.69
C GLN A 445 -25.75 7.99 -1.04
N GLY A 446 -25.99 8.19 0.26
CA GLY A 446 -25.35 9.21 1.06
C GLY A 446 -24.40 8.63 2.10
N TYR A 447 -23.29 9.32 2.33
CA TYR A 447 -22.29 9.02 3.35
C TYR A 447 -21.96 10.29 4.13
N ALA A 448 -21.84 10.17 5.46
CA ALA A 448 -21.39 11.24 6.34
C ALA A 448 -20.09 10.83 7.04
N TYR A 449 -19.09 11.70 7.01
CA TYR A 449 -17.76 11.49 7.58
C TYR A 449 -17.47 12.54 8.64
N ALA A 450 -17.24 12.13 9.89
CA ALA A 450 -16.72 13.00 10.94
C ALA A 450 -15.20 12.92 10.95
N ASN A 451 -14.51 14.03 10.64
CA ASN A 451 -13.04 14.11 10.62
C ASN A 451 -12.39 12.94 9.83
N GLY A 452 -12.94 12.64 8.64
CA GLY A 452 -12.46 11.56 7.76
C GLY A 452 -12.91 10.14 8.14
N LYS A 453 -13.70 9.95 9.20
CA LYS A 453 -14.25 8.65 9.60
C LYS A 453 -15.73 8.55 9.27
N LEU A 454 -16.14 7.50 8.57
CA LEU A 454 -17.55 7.26 8.23
C LEU A 454 -18.39 7.13 9.51
N CYS A 455 -19.29 8.09 9.76
CA CYS A 455 -20.14 8.15 10.94
C CYS A 455 -21.58 7.76 10.65
N ALA A 456 -22.09 8.03 9.44
CA ALA A 456 -23.40 7.55 9.00
C ALA A 456 -23.44 7.23 7.50
N GLU A 457 -24.30 6.31 7.09
CA GLU A 457 -24.64 6.04 5.68
C GLU A 457 -26.16 5.84 5.56
N ALA A 458 -26.74 6.23 4.42
CA ALA A 458 -28.17 6.09 4.15
C ALA A 458 -28.46 6.04 2.64
N GLU A 459 -29.49 5.29 2.26
CA GLU A 459 -30.10 5.33 0.93
C GLU A 459 -31.32 6.26 1.01
N LEU A 460 -31.28 7.37 0.27
CA LEU A 460 -32.21 8.48 0.36
C LEU A 460 -33.02 8.58 -0.93
N MET A 461 -34.35 8.47 -0.84
CA MET A 461 -35.25 8.74 -1.96
C MET A 461 -36.15 9.93 -1.65
N ALA A 462 -36.11 10.93 -2.52
CA ALA A 462 -36.87 12.15 -2.35
C ALA A 462 -37.52 12.59 -3.66
N GLN A 463 -38.61 13.34 -3.56
CA GLN A 463 -39.31 13.94 -4.69
C GLN A 463 -39.26 15.46 -4.60
N ILE A 464 -38.88 16.12 -5.69
CA ILE A 464 -39.08 17.55 -5.84
C ILE A 464 -40.51 17.86 -6.28
N SER A 465 -41.13 18.82 -5.60
CA SER A 465 -42.47 19.31 -5.90
C SER A 465 -42.42 20.82 -6.07
N LYS A 466 -42.90 21.31 -7.22
CA LYS A 466 -43.06 22.75 -7.45
C LYS A 466 -44.18 23.27 -6.55
N VAL A 467 -43.92 24.38 -5.86
CA VAL A 467 -44.86 24.99 -4.89
C VAL A 467 -45.21 26.44 -5.21
N LYS A 468 -44.50 27.07 -6.14
CA LYS A 468 -44.76 28.44 -6.60
C LYS A 468 -44.82 28.50 -8.11
#